data_AF-A0A9P5B0S8-F1
#
_entry.id   AF-A0A9P5B0S8-F1
#
_cell.length_a   1.000
_cell.length_b   1.000
_cell.length_c   1.000
_cell.angle_alpha   90.00
_cell.angle_beta   90.00
_cell.angle_gamma   90.00
#
_symmetry.space_group_name_H-M   'P 1'
#
loop_
_entity.id
_entity.type
_entity.pdbx_description
1 polymer ?
#
loop_
_entity_poly.entity_id
_entity_poly.type
_entity_poly.pdbx_seq_one_letter_code
_entity_poly.pdbx_strand_id
1 'polypeptide(L)'
;MTADTPGLSPDQLETFHRDGYLILPGALSSSTVKSLLDETHNLLDNFSLDDHPLTRFSTGEKRDHVGDDYFLTSGDKIRFFFEEDAFDDDGKLTKPKARAVNKIGHYLHALSPPFARLLDHDTSKVSPPAVARSLGFKDPRCLQSMVICKQPEIGGAVPPHQDSTFLYTNPPSAVGFWYALEDATLENGCLSFLPGSHLWAPVEKRLVRKAGNVGTEMVDNDGPKFPAAAG
;
A
#
# COMPACT_ATOMS: atom_id res chain seq x y z
N MET A 1 -7.38 30.45 -12.20
CA MET A 1 -6.11 29.85 -12.63
C MET A 1 -5.40 29.42 -11.35
N THR A 2 -5.60 28.17 -10.94
CA THR A 2 -4.83 27.57 -9.84
C THR A 2 -3.40 27.43 -10.32
N ALA A 3 -2.43 27.93 -9.55
CA ALA A 3 -1.02 27.72 -9.88
C ALA A 3 -0.78 26.21 -9.97
N ASP A 4 -0.23 25.73 -11.09
CA ASP A 4 0.13 24.32 -11.23
C ASP A 4 1.07 23.94 -10.09
N THR A 5 0.61 23.10 -9.17
CA THR A 5 1.46 22.52 -8.13
C THR A 5 2.60 21.79 -8.84
N PRO A 6 3.87 22.20 -8.64
CA PRO A 6 4.97 21.66 -9.42
C PRO A 6 5.13 20.16 -9.13
N GLY A 7 5.32 19.38 -10.20
CA GLY A 7 5.64 17.97 -10.14
C GLY A 7 7.11 17.72 -9.77
N LEU A 8 7.72 16.68 -10.33
CA LEU A 8 9.14 16.38 -10.10
C LEU A 8 10.05 17.32 -10.90
N SER A 9 11.19 17.69 -10.33
CA SER A 9 12.28 18.34 -11.08
C SER A 9 12.94 17.35 -12.07
N PRO A 10 13.67 17.84 -13.08
CA PRO A 10 14.43 16.97 -13.98
C PRO A 10 15.36 15.99 -13.25
N ASP A 11 16.12 16.47 -12.25
CA ASP A 11 17.05 15.62 -11.47
C ASP A 11 16.32 14.56 -10.63
N GLN A 12 15.14 14.91 -10.09
CA GLN A 12 14.28 13.97 -9.37
C GLN A 12 13.73 12.89 -10.29
N LEU A 13 13.32 13.27 -11.50
CA LEU A 13 12.84 12.37 -12.53
C LEU A 13 13.95 11.41 -12.99
N GLU A 14 15.15 11.94 -13.24
CA GLU A 14 16.33 11.13 -13.59
C GLU A 14 16.67 10.12 -12.48
N THR A 15 16.65 10.57 -11.22
CA THR A 15 16.88 9.71 -10.05
C THR A 15 15.84 8.58 -9.98
N PHE A 16 14.56 8.91 -10.13
CA PHE A 16 13.49 7.90 -10.14
C PHE A 16 13.68 6.87 -11.27
N HIS A 17 14.00 7.32 -12.49
CA HIS A 17 14.22 6.41 -13.61
C HIS A 17 15.45 5.53 -13.45
N ARG A 18 16.53 6.05 -12.85
CA ARG A 18 17.76 5.30 -12.59
C ARG A 18 17.58 4.28 -11.46
N ASP A 19 16.99 4.69 -10.35
CA ASP A 19 16.99 3.89 -9.12
C ASP A 19 15.71 3.07 -8.93
N GLY A 20 14.61 3.45 -9.59
CA GLY A 20 13.30 2.79 -9.47
C GLY A 20 12.49 3.28 -8.26
N TYR A 21 13.04 4.19 -7.47
CA TYR A 21 12.40 4.85 -6.36
C TYR A 21 12.96 6.27 -6.18
N LEU A 22 12.25 7.10 -5.42
CA LEU A 22 12.66 8.46 -5.09
C LEU A 22 12.21 8.81 -3.67
N ILE A 23 13.09 9.41 -2.89
CA ILE A 23 12.79 9.90 -1.54
C ILE A 23 12.54 11.40 -1.62
N LEU A 24 11.38 11.84 -1.13
CA LEU A 24 10.97 13.25 -1.09
C LEU A 24 10.76 13.70 0.36
N PRO A 25 11.81 14.22 1.03
CA PRO A 25 11.71 14.68 2.41
C PRO A 25 10.66 15.78 2.56
N GLY A 26 9.82 15.69 3.59
CA GLY A 26 8.81 16.70 3.87
C GLY A 26 7.72 16.83 2.80
N ALA A 27 7.42 15.75 2.06
CA ALA A 27 6.33 15.72 1.08
C ALA A 27 4.97 16.12 1.67
N LEU A 28 4.74 15.77 2.95
CA LEU A 28 3.59 16.17 3.74
C LEU A 28 3.99 17.19 4.81
N SER A 29 3.05 18.08 5.16
CA SER A 29 3.21 18.97 6.31
C SER A 29 2.99 18.21 7.63
N SER A 30 3.55 18.69 8.74
CA SER A 30 3.34 18.07 10.06
C SER A 30 1.86 18.04 10.47
N SER A 31 1.06 19.04 10.07
CA SER A 31 -0.39 19.03 10.34
C SER A 31 -1.13 17.99 9.49
N THR A 32 -0.73 17.80 8.22
CA THR A 32 -1.23 16.72 7.36
C THR A 32 -0.91 15.37 7.98
N VAL A 33 0.35 15.12 8.34
CA VAL A 33 0.79 13.87 8.99
C VAL A 33 -0.01 13.61 10.26
N LYS A 34 -0.14 14.62 11.13
CA LYS A 34 -0.95 14.50 12.35
C LYS A 34 -2.41 14.14 12.04
N SER A 35 -3.04 14.77 11.05
CA SER A 35 -4.42 14.46 10.67
C SER A 35 -4.59 13.02 10.18
N LEU A 36 -3.61 12.45 9.49
CA LEU A 36 -3.64 11.06 9.03
C LEU A 36 -3.43 10.08 10.19
N LEU A 37 -2.53 10.41 11.13
CA LEU A 37 -2.33 9.62 12.35
C LEU A 37 -3.56 9.64 13.26
N ASP A 38 -4.15 10.81 13.51
CA ASP A 38 -5.35 10.94 14.33
C ASP A 38 -6.52 10.10 13.75
N GLU A 39 -6.70 10.15 12.43
CA GLU A 39 -7.69 9.32 11.73
C GLU A 39 -7.37 7.83 11.83
N THR A 40 -6.10 7.45 11.70
CA THR A 40 -5.66 6.05 11.86
C THR A 40 -6.00 5.53 13.25
N HIS A 41 -5.69 6.28 14.31
CA HIS A 41 -6.04 5.91 15.68
C HIS A 41 -7.55 5.84 15.88
N ASN A 42 -8.30 6.81 15.35
CA ASN A 42 -9.76 6.79 15.40
C ASN A 42 -10.35 5.54 14.73
N LEU A 43 -9.83 5.13 13.57
CA LEU A 43 -10.26 3.91 12.88
C LEU A 43 -9.94 2.65 13.72
N LEU A 44 -8.73 2.57 14.29
CA LEU A 44 -8.29 1.43 15.11
C LEU A 44 -9.05 1.30 16.43
N ASP A 45 -9.46 2.41 17.04
CA ASP A 45 -10.19 2.39 18.30
C ASP A 45 -11.67 2.00 18.09
N ASN A 46 -12.28 2.48 16.99
CA ASN A 46 -13.72 2.42 16.79
C ASN A 46 -14.22 1.26 15.91
N PHE A 47 -13.35 0.49 15.23
CA PHE A 47 -13.84 -0.64 14.42
C PHE A 47 -14.45 -1.75 15.28
N SER A 48 -15.57 -2.33 14.85
CA SER A 48 -16.21 -3.43 15.60
C SER A 48 -15.57 -4.79 15.28
N LEU A 49 -15.58 -5.68 16.28
CA LEU A 49 -15.24 -7.09 16.10
C LEU A 49 -16.47 -7.97 15.89
N ASP A 50 -17.69 -7.46 16.13
CA ASP A 50 -18.92 -8.27 16.17
C ASP A 50 -19.17 -9.01 14.85
N ASP A 51 -18.94 -8.33 13.72
CA ASP A 51 -19.07 -8.89 12.37
C ASP A 51 -17.70 -9.12 11.69
N HIS A 52 -16.60 -9.03 12.45
CA HIS A 52 -15.25 -9.16 11.89
C HIS A 52 -14.82 -10.62 11.86
N PRO A 53 -14.43 -11.19 10.70
CA PRO A 53 -14.02 -12.59 10.58
C PRO A 53 -12.64 -12.91 11.18
N LEU A 54 -12.08 -12.01 11.99
CA LEU A 54 -10.70 -12.05 12.51
C LEU A 54 -9.63 -12.40 11.44
N THR A 55 -9.85 -11.97 10.19
CA THR A 55 -8.94 -12.24 9.06
C THR A 55 -7.52 -11.78 9.39
N ARG A 56 -6.58 -12.72 9.22
CA ARG A 56 -5.14 -12.53 9.44
C ARG A 56 -4.47 -12.18 8.12
N PHE A 57 -3.47 -11.32 8.16
CA PHE A 57 -2.64 -11.06 7.00
C PHE A 57 -1.55 -12.14 6.89
N SER A 58 -1.75 -13.11 5.98
CA SER A 58 -0.73 -14.11 5.64
C SER A 58 -0.18 -13.87 4.25
N THR A 59 1.13 -14.08 4.08
CA THR A 59 1.75 -14.19 2.76
C THR A 59 1.84 -15.66 2.27
N GLY A 60 1.23 -16.62 3.01
CA GLY A 60 1.31 -18.07 2.75
C GLY A 60 -0.03 -18.82 2.69
N GLU A 61 -0.01 -19.98 2.01
CA GLU A 61 -1.16 -20.77 1.52
C GLU A 61 -2.02 -21.52 2.57
N LYS A 62 -2.18 -21.04 3.81
CA LYS A 62 -2.86 -21.86 4.84
C LYS A 62 -3.93 -21.12 5.65
N ARG A 63 -5.17 -21.13 5.15
CA ARG A 63 -6.44 -21.59 5.80
C ARG A 63 -7.70 -20.95 5.19
N ASP A 64 -8.70 -21.79 4.97
CA ASP A 64 -10.15 -21.62 4.69
C ASP A 64 -10.78 -20.30 4.17
N HIS A 65 -11.74 -20.52 3.26
CA HIS A 65 -12.49 -19.58 2.39
C HIS A 65 -13.09 -18.30 3.00
N VAL A 66 -13.23 -18.17 4.33
CA VAL A 66 -13.87 -16.99 4.96
C VAL A 66 -12.92 -15.79 5.03
N GLY A 67 -11.62 -16.04 5.26
CA GLY A 67 -10.59 -14.99 5.24
C GLY A 67 -10.38 -14.41 3.83
N ASP A 68 -10.50 -15.28 2.83
CA ASP A 68 -10.34 -14.93 1.41
C ASP A 68 -11.43 -13.97 0.93
N ASP A 69 -12.72 -14.18 1.27
CA ASP A 69 -13.78 -13.28 0.80
C ASP A 69 -13.66 -11.88 1.43
N TYR A 70 -13.36 -11.80 2.73
CA TYR A 70 -13.15 -10.53 3.42
C TYR A 70 -11.94 -9.76 2.87
N PHE A 71 -10.90 -10.45 2.41
CA PHE A 71 -9.82 -9.81 1.68
C PHE A 71 -10.24 -9.42 0.24
N LEU A 72 -10.79 -10.37 -0.52
CA LEU A 72 -11.13 -10.20 -1.93
C LEU A 72 -12.19 -9.13 -2.20
N THR A 73 -13.11 -8.90 -1.26
CA THR A 73 -14.17 -7.87 -1.39
C THR A 73 -13.82 -6.56 -0.68
N SER A 74 -12.57 -6.36 -0.28
CA SER A 74 -12.11 -5.16 0.45
C SER A 74 -11.66 -4.00 -0.45
N GLY A 75 -11.59 -4.22 -1.76
CA GLY A 75 -11.05 -3.24 -2.73
C GLY A 75 -11.77 -1.90 -2.76
N ASP A 76 -13.04 -1.88 -2.34
CA ASP A 76 -13.91 -0.71 -2.26
C ASP A 76 -14.32 -0.37 -0.81
N LYS A 77 -13.60 -0.89 0.20
CA LYS A 77 -13.94 -0.74 1.63
C LYS A 77 -12.76 -0.29 2.47
N ILE A 78 -13.06 0.10 3.71
CA ILE A 78 -12.09 0.22 4.80
C ILE A 78 -12.29 -1.00 5.72
N ARG A 79 -11.31 -1.90 5.72
CA ARG A 79 -11.27 -3.16 6.45
C ARG A 79 -9.94 -3.30 7.18
N PHE A 80 -9.94 -4.14 8.20
CA PHE A 80 -8.83 -4.32 9.14
C PHE A 80 -8.30 -5.74 9.00
N PHE A 81 -6.98 -5.87 8.96
CA PHE A 81 -6.31 -7.16 8.82
C PHE A 81 -5.31 -7.32 9.96
N PHE A 82 -5.44 -8.40 10.71
CA PHE A 82 -4.64 -8.62 11.92
C PHE A 82 -3.28 -9.24 11.60
N GLU A 83 -2.30 -9.00 12.47
CA GLU A 83 -1.06 -9.78 12.50
C GLU A 83 -1.37 -11.25 12.86
N GLU A 84 -0.63 -12.19 12.28
CA GLU A 84 -0.77 -13.61 12.62
C GLU A 84 -0.41 -13.88 14.09
N ASP A 85 0.65 -13.23 14.58
CA ASP A 85 1.19 -13.38 15.94
C ASP A 85 0.36 -12.65 17.00
N ALA A 86 -0.72 -11.96 16.61
CA ALA A 86 -1.66 -11.34 17.55
C ALA A 86 -2.65 -12.34 18.17
N PHE A 87 -2.59 -13.61 17.78
CA PHE A 87 -3.52 -14.66 18.24
C PHE A 87 -2.81 -15.78 18.98
N ASP A 88 -3.48 -16.37 19.97
CA ASP A 88 -3.06 -17.61 20.60
C ASP A 88 -3.48 -18.85 19.78
N ASP A 89 -3.12 -20.03 20.28
CA ASP A 89 -3.46 -21.32 19.67
C ASP A 89 -4.99 -21.57 19.59
N ASP A 90 -5.77 -20.93 20.48
CA ASP A 90 -7.23 -20.96 20.49
C ASP A 90 -7.86 -19.94 19.53
N GLY A 91 -7.05 -19.13 18.84
CA GLY A 91 -7.49 -18.10 17.90
C GLY A 91 -8.07 -16.85 18.56
N LYS A 92 -7.76 -16.60 19.83
CA LYS A 92 -8.14 -15.39 20.56
C LYS A 92 -7.04 -14.34 20.49
N LEU A 93 -7.43 -13.07 20.48
CA LEU A 93 -6.48 -11.97 20.50
C LEU A 93 -5.69 -11.95 21.81
N THR A 94 -4.36 -11.91 21.70
CA THR A 94 -3.43 -11.80 22.85
C THR A 94 -3.08 -10.35 23.17
N LYS A 95 -3.47 -9.41 22.29
CA LYS A 95 -3.24 -7.96 22.40
C LYS A 95 -4.56 -7.20 22.18
N PRO A 96 -4.69 -5.96 22.69
CA PRO A 96 -5.84 -5.11 22.35
C PRO A 96 -5.98 -4.97 20.83
N LYS A 97 -7.23 -4.98 20.31
CA LYS A 97 -7.49 -4.97 18.85
C LYS A 97 -6.74 -3.86 18.10
N ALA A 98 -6.66 -2.65 18.66
CA ALA A 98 -5.97 -1.51 18.06
C ALA A 98 -4.45 -1.72 17.90
N ARG A 99 -3.89 -2.64 18.69
CA ARG A 99 -2.47 -3.05 18.66
C ARG A 99 -2.23 -4.40 17.98
N ALA A 100 -3.29 -5.01 17.45
CA ALA A 100 -3.23 -6.31 16.77
C ALA A 100 -3.36 -6.20 15.25
N VAL A 101 -3.82 -5.05 14.74
CA VAL A 101 -3.97 -4.79 13.31
C VAL A 101 -2.59 -4.60 12.66
N ASN A 102 -2.34 -5.36 11.59
CA ASN A 102 -1.19 -5.22 10.68
C ASN A 102 -1.45 -4.11 9.65
N LYS A 103 -2.65 -4.07 9.07
CA LYS A 103 -3.01 -3.08 8.06
C LYS A 103 -4.49 -2.72 8.02
N ILE A 104 -4.75 -1.51 7.54
CA ILE A 104 -6.09 -1.01 7.18
C ILE A 104 -6.11 -0.82 5.66
N GLY A 105 -7.12 -1.36 4.97
CA GLY A 105 -7.21 -1.29 3.50
C GLY A 105 -8.60 -1.60 2.97
N HIS A 106 -8.89 -1.41 1.68
CA HIS A 106 -7.97 -0.98 0.62
C HIS A 106 -8.44 0.32 -0.09
N TYR A 107 -9.47 1.00 0.45
CA TYR A 107 -10.15 2.13 -0.20
C TYR A 107 -10.24 3.42 0.64
N LEU A 108 -9.28 3.64 1.57
CA LEU A 108 -9.21 4.85 2.38
C LEU A 108 -9.14 6.14 1.54
N HIS A 109 -8.46 6.12 0.41
CA HIS A 109 -8.32 7.27 -0.49
C HIS A 109 -9.64 7.79 -1.08
N ALA A 110 -10.73 7.03 -0.95
CA ALA A 110 -12.06 7.46 -1.37
C ALA A 110 -13.03 7.61 -0.19
N LEU A 111 -12.92 6.75 0.83
CA LEU A 111 -13.89 6.68 1.93
C LEU A 111 -13.47 7.42 3.21
N SER A 112 -12.19 7.72 3.40
CA SER A 112 -11.70 8.45 4.58
C SER A 112 -11.30 9.88 4.18
N PRO A 113 -12.00 10.93 4.66
CA PRO A 113 -11.75 12.30 4.23
C PRO A 113 -10.29 12.78 4.39
N PRO A 114 -9.57 12.47 5.48
CA PRO A 114 -8.15 12.83 5.60
C PRO A 114 -7.25 12.20 4.53
N PHE A 115 -7.46 10.93 4.21
CA PHE A 115 -6.67 10.23 3.18
C PHE A 115 -7.08 10.65 1.76
N ALA A 116 -8.38 10.85 1.51
CA ALA A 116 -8.87 11.33 0.22
C ALA A 116 -8.29 12.70 -0.16
N ARG A 117 -8.14 13.59 0.83
CA ARG A 117 -7.52 14.90 0.65
C ARG A 117 -6.10 14.83 0.10
N LEU A 118 -5.35 13.74 0.26
CA LEU A 118 -4.00 13.62 -0.33
C LEU A 118 -4.01 13.64 -1.87
N LEU A 119 -5.16 13.33 -2.49
CA LEU A 119 -5.33 13.37 -3.94
C LEU A 119 -5.78 14.75 -4.44
N ASP A 120 -6.10 15.68 -3.54
CA ASP A 120 -6.41 17.06 -3.89
C ASP A 120 -5.13 17.84 -4.24
N HIS A 121 -5.27 18.83 -5.11
CA HIS A 121 -4.13 19.58 -5.66
C HIS A 121 -3.40 20.49 -4.64
N ASP A 122 -4.05 20.84 -3.52
CA ASP A 122 -3.62 21.93 -2.63
C ASP A 122 -3.24 21.49 -1.19
N THR A 123 -3.32 20.19 -0.87
CA THR A 123 -3.25 19.71 0.53
C THR A 123 -1.87 19.22 0.96
N SER A 124 -0.95 19.06 0.00
CA SER A 124 0.40 18.52 0.21
C SER A 124 1.43 19.36 -0.51
N LYS A 125 2.65 19.45 0.04
CA LYS A 125 3.77 20.11 -0.63
C LYS A 125 4.17 19.40 -1.94
N VAL A 126 3.95 18.09 -1.99
CA VAL A 126 4.17 17.24 -3.17
C VAL A 126 2.85 16.57 -3.53
N SER A 127 2.22 17.04 -4.62
CA SER A 127 0.94 16.48 -5.10
C SER A 127 1.16 15.14 -5.81
N PRO A 128 0.56 14.03 -5.35
CA PRO A 128 0.70 12.72 -5.99
C PRO A 128 0.24 12.72 -7.46
N PRO A 129 -0.90 13.36 -7.82
CA PRO A 129 -1.27 13.51 -9.23
C PRO A 129 -0.24 14.28 -10.07
N ALA A 130 0.41 15.31 -9.53
CA ALA A 130 1.44 16.06 -10.26
C ALA A 130 2.72 15.23 -10.46
N VAL A 131 3.12 14.47 -9.44
CA VAL A 131 4.22 13.49 -9.54
C VAL A 131 3.91 12.44 -10.60
N ALA A 132 2.72 11.83 -10.55
CA ALA A 132 2.32 10.83 -11.55
C ALA A 132 2.35 11.40 -12.98
N ARG A 133 1.87 12.64 -13.19
CA ARG A 133 1.98 13.30 -14.51
C ARG A 133 3.43 13.52 -14.93
N SER A 134 4.32 13.86 -14.00
CA SER A 134 5.76 14.00 -14.28
C SER A 134 6.40 12.67 -14.71
N LEU A 135 5.89 11.55 -14.18
CA LEU A 135 6.28 10.20 -14.57
C LEU A 135 5.62 9.71 -15.88
N GLY A 136 4.84 10.57 -16.57
CA GLY A 136 4.23 10.26 -17.86
C GLY A 136 2.80 9.71 -17.82
N PHE A 137 2.15 9.67 -16.64
CA PHE A 137 0.76 9.22 -16.54
C PHE A 137 -0.19 10.27 -17.16
N LYS A 138 -0.95 9.86 -18.18
CA LYS A 138 -1.95 10.72 -18.84
C LYS A 138 -3.23 10.89 -18.01
N ASP A 139 -3.71 9.81 -17.43
CA ASP A 139 -4.89 9.77 -16.56
C ASP A 139 -4.59 8.92 -15.30
N PRO A 140 -3.83 9.46 -14.33
CA PRO A 140 -3.47 8.72 -13.14
C PRO A 140 -4.70 8.40 -12.28
N ARG A 141 -4.83 7.14 -11.86
CA ARG A 141 -5.90 6.65 -10.98
C ARG A 141 -5.31 5.99 -9.74
N CYS A 142 -5.91 6.23 -8.57
CA CYS A 142 -5.56 5.50 -7.36
C CYS A 142 -6.32 4.17 -7.35
N LEU A 143 -5.61 3.06 -7.47
CA LEU A 143 -6.20 1.72 -7.49
C LEU A 143 -6.44 1.16 -6.08
N GLN A 144 -5.59 1.57 -5.12
CA GLN A 144 -5.54 1.02 -3.79
C GLN A 144 -4.86 2.01 -2.83
N SER A 145 -5.32 2.04 -1.59
CA SER A 145 -4.66 2.74 -0.49
C SER A 145 -4.73 1.91 0.79
N MET A 146 -3.67 1.92 1.57
CA MET A 146 -3.59 1.17 2.82
C MET A 146 -2.73 1.91 3.85
N VAL A 147 -3.04 1.68 5.12
CA VAL A 147 -2.19 2.04 6.25
C VAL A 147 -1.51 0.78 6.74
N ILE A 148 -0.18 0.80 6.86
CA ILE A 148 0.61 -0.31 7.39
C ILE A 148 0.96 0.02 8.83
N CYS A 149 0.41 -0.74 9.77
CA CYS A 149 0.71 -0.64 11.19
C CYS A 149 1.91 -1.53 11.51
N LYS A 150 3.07 -0.94 11.78
CA LYS A 150 4.24 -1.66 12.29
C LYS A 150 4.16 -1.77 13.82
N GLN A 151 3.29 -2.66 14.28
CA GLN A 151 3.09 -2.85 15.72
C GLN A 151 4.40 -3.28 16.39
N PRO A 152 4.78 -2.67 17.54
CA PRO A 152 5.92 -3.14 18.31
C PRO A 152 5.76 -4.62 18.68
N GLU A 153 6.88 -5.35 18.72
CA GLU A 153 6.98 -6.77 19.11
C GLU A 153 6.41 -7.79 18.09
N ILE A 154 5.34 -7.46 17.36
CA ILE A 154 4.62 -8.40 16.47
C ILE A 154 4.55 -7.96 14.99
N GLY A 155 5.17 -6.82 14.65
CA GLY A 155 5.17 -6.30 13.28
C GLY A 155 5.95 -7.22 12.34
N GLY A 156 5.24 -7.96 11.50
CA GLY A 156 5.85 -8.92 10.57
C GLY A 156 6.82 -8.28 9.57
N ALA A 157 7.92 -8.97 9.27
CA ALA A 157 8.81 -8.60 8.16
C ALA A 157 8.09 -8.83 6.82
N VAL A 158 8.22 -7.89 5.89
CA VAL A 158 7.70 -8.06 4.54
C VAL A 158 8.85 -8.57 3.66
N PRO A 159 8.74 -9.75 3.04
CA PRO A 159 9.80 -10.27 2.19
C PRO A 159 10.02 -9.38 0.95
N PRO A 160 11.20 -9.44 0.31
CA PRO A 160 11.43 -8.75 -0.96
C PRO A 160 10.37 -9.13 -2.00
N HIS A 161 9.77 -8.12 -2.63
CA HIS A 161 8.72 -8.31 -3.62
C HIS A 161 8.67 -7.13 -4.60
N GLN A 162 7.87 -7.29 -5.66
CA GLN A 162 7.47 -6.22 -6.58
C GLN A 162 5.96 -6.02 -6.48
N ASP A 163 5.49 -4.79 -6.33
CA ASP A 163 4.06 -4.49 -6.23
C ASP A 163 3.27 -4.98 -7.44
N SER A 164 3.88 -4.93 -8.63
CA SER A 164 3.27 -5.40 -9.88
C SER A 164 2.99 -6.91 -9.90
N THR A 165 3.54 -7.68 -8.96
CA THR A 165 3.12 -9.08 -8.72
C THR A 165 1.67 -9.15 -8.23
N PHE A 166 1.24 -8.17 -7.43
CA PHE A 166 -0.09 -8.12 -6.82
C PHE A 166 -1.04 -7.15 -7.52
N LEU A 167 -0.51 -6.05 -8.07
CA LEU A 167 -1.24 -4.99 -8.75
C LEU A 167 -0.82 -4.90 -10.22
N TYR A 168 -0.90 -6.02 -10.93
CA TYR A 168 -0.47 -6.13 -12.32
C TYR A 168 -1.37 -5.31 -13.28
N THR A 169 -0.75 -4.53 -14.15
CA THR A 169 -1.37 -3.93 -15.35
C THR A 169 -0.66 -4.44 -16.60
N ASN A 170 -1.28 -4.28 -17.77
CA ASN A 170 -0.74 -4.78 -19.04
C ASN A 170 -0.50 -3.64 -20.05
N PRO A 171 0.75 -3.15 -20.24
CA PRO A 171 1.98 -3.52 -19.51
C PRO A 171 2.00 -2.96 -18.07
N PRO A 172 2.91 -3.43 -17.19
CA PRO A 172 3.08 -2.91 -15.83
C PRO A 172 3.22 -1.39 -15.79
N SER A 173 2.46 -0.75 -14.92
CA SER A 173 2.39 0.71 -14.83
C SER A 173 2.06 1.21 -13.43
N ALA A 174 1.94 0.35 -12.42
CA ALA A 174 1.64 0.79 -11.07
C ALA A 174 2.84 1.51 -10.45
N VAL A 175 2.60 2.61 -9.74
CA VAL A 175 3.61 3.35 -8.95
C VAL A 175 3.09 3.51 -7.52
N GLY A 176 3.94 3.15 -6.55
CA GLY A 176 3.64 3.28 -5.13
C GLY A 176 3.97 4.67 -4.59
N PHE A 177 3.05 5.23 -3.80
CA PHE A 177 3.30 6.41 -2.98
C PHE A 177 3.28 5.99 -1.51
N TRP A 178 4.44 6.06 -0.86
CA TRP A 178 4.59 5.67 0.54
C TRP A 178 4.90 6.90 1.40
N TYR A 179 4.11 7.11 2.45
CA TYR A 179 4.26 8.23 3.37
C TYR A 179 4.58 7.73 4.77
N ALA A 180 5.69 8.21 5.33
CA ALA A 180 6.02 8.02 6.73
C ALA A 180 5.02 8.83 7.58
N LEU A 181 4.13 8.14 8.30
CA LEU A 181 3.25 8.79 9.28
C LEU A 181 3.96 8.98 10.63
N GLU A 182 4.93 8.10 10.92
CA GLU A 182 5.88 8.20 12.02
C GLU A 182 7.30 8.07 11.44
N ASP A 183 8.32 8.41 12.23
CA ASP A 183 9.72 8.27 11.79
C ASP A 183 10.02 6.80 11.44
N ALA A 184 10.54 6.56 10.23
CA ALA A 184 10.94 5.22 9.78
C ALA A 184 12.46 5.08 9.87
N THR A 185 12.92 4.26 10.79
CA THR A 185 14.33 4.03 11.12
C THR A 185 14.72 2.58 10.86
N LEU A 186 16.03 2.29 10.96
CA LEU A 186 16.54 0.93 10.81
C LEU A 186 15.97 -0.01 11.89
N GLU A 187 15.70 0.53 13.07
CA GLU A 187 15.27 -0.21 14.26
C GLU A 187 13.76 -0.51 14.26
N ASN A 188 12.94 0.26 13.52
CA ASN A 188 11.49 0.06 13.45
C ASN A 188 10.98 -0.39 12.07
N GLY A 189 11.89 -0.82 11.20
CA GLY A 189 11.56 -1.48 9.93
C GLY A 189 11.29 -0.51 8.78
N CYS A 190 12.19 0.44 8.56
CA CYS A 190 12.18 1.27 7.35
C CYS A 190 12.26 0.42 6.06
N LEU A 191 11.84 1.01 4.94
CA LEU A 191 11.92 0.35 3.65
C LEU A 191 13.37 0.12 3.21
N SER A 192 13.57 -0.94 2.42
CA SER A 192 14.81 -1.22 1.71
C SER A 192 14.48 -1.46 0.24
N PHE A 193 15.30 -0.89 -0.65
CA PHE A 193 15.16 -1.04 -2.10
C PHE A 193 16.47 -1.54 -2.68
N LEU A 194 16.40 -2.27 -3.80
CA LEU A 194 17.56 -2.59 -4.62
C LEU A 194 17.58 -1.62 -5.82
N PRO A 195 18.45 -0.58 -5.82
CA PRO A 195 18.43 0.44 -6.86
C PRO A 195 18.60 -0.15 -8.27
N GLY A 196 17.78 0.31 -9.21
CA GLY A 196 17.80 -0.13 -10.60
C GLY A 196 17.20 -1.51 -10.86
N SER A 197 16.73 -2.22 -9.83
CA SER A 197 16.13 -3.55 -9.99
C SER A 197 14.93 -3.57 -10.94
N HIS A 198 14.17 -2.48 -11.03
CA HIS A 198 13.05 -2.33 -11.97
C HIS A 198 13.46 -2.42 -13.46
N LEU A 199 14.75 -2.26 -13.78
CA LEU A 199 15.26 -2.32 -15.16
C LEU A 199 15.64 -3.73 -15.62
N TRP A 200 15.90 -4.65 -14.68
CA TRP A 200 16.42 -5.99 -15.00
C TRP A 200 15.74 -7.14 -14.26
N ALA A 201 15.01 -6.89 -13.18
CA ALA A 201 14.23 -7.88 -12.46
C ALA A 201 12.80 -7.94 -13.04
N PRO A 202 12.47 -8.96 -13.84
CA PRO A 202 11.15 -9.09 -14.44
C PRO A 202 10.07 -9.40 -13.39
N VAL A 203 8.85 -8.92 -13.63
CA VAL A 203 7.67 -9.40 -12.90
C VAL A 203 7.36 -10.83 -13.36
N GLU A 204 7.89 -11.82 -12.65
CA GLU A 204 7.80 -13.25 -13.03
C GLU A 204 6.46 -13.90 -12.68
N LYS A 205 5.81 -13.41 -11.62
CA LYS A 205 4.59 -14.00 -11.08
C LYS A 205 3.48 -12.97 -10.97
N ARG A 206 2.24 -13.45 -10.97
CA ARG A 206 1.04 -12.63 -10.76
C ARG A 206 0.12 -13.30 -9.75
N LEU A 207 -0.38 -12.53 -8.80
CA LEU A 207 -1.50 -12.94 -7.96
C LEU A 207 -2.80 -12.74 -8.75
N VAL A 208 -3.53 -13.81 -9.00
CA VAL A 208 -4.81 -13.79 -9.74
C VAL A 208 -5.92 -14.38 -8.90
N ARG A 209 -7.16 -14.02 -9.21
CA ARG A 209 -8.34 -14.67 -8.62
C ARG A 209 -8.51 -16.04 -9.23
N LYS A 210 -8.74 -17.05 -8.39
CA LYS A 210 -9.14 -18.38 -8.84
C LYS A 210 -10.52 -18.31 -9.51
N ALA A 211 -10.75 -19.21 -10.47
CA ALA A 211 -12.08 -19.39 -11.04
C ALA A 211 -13.11 -19.71 -9.94
N GLY A 212 -14.32 -19.14 -10.05
CA GLY A 212 -15.39 -19.35 -9.06
C GLY A 212 -15.28 -18.53 -7.77
N ASN A 213 -14.41 -17.51 -7.70
CA ASN A 213 -14.25 -16.60 -6.56
C ASN A 213 -13.81 -17.27 -5.24
N VAL A 214 -13.13 -18.42 -5.30
CA VAL A 214 -12.68 -19.19 -4.12
C VAL A 214 -11.25 -18.85 -3.68
N GLY A 215 -10.89 -17.56 -3.69
CA GLY A 215 -9.56 -17.09 -3.27
C GLY A 215 -8.65 -16.67 -4.42
N THR A 216 -7.36 -16.63 -4.13
CA THR A 216 -6.29 -16.24 -5.08
C THR A 216 -5.27 -17.35 -5.28
N GLU A 217 -4.52 -17.28 -6.38
CA GLU A 217 -3.36 -18.11 -6.66
C GLU A 217 -2.25 -17.31 -7.33
N MET A 218 -1.02 -17.78 -7.17
CA MET A 218 0.14 -17.27 -7.88
C MET A 218 0.31 -18.02 -9.20
N VAL A 219 0.31 -17.30 -10.32
CA VAL A 219 0.56 -17.84 -11.66
C VAL A 219 1.82 -17.25 -12.27
N ASP A 220 2.38 -17.93 -13.27
CA ASP A 220 3.46 -17.37 -14.10
C ASP A 220 2.97 -16.16 -14.91
N ASN A 221 3.84 -15.18 -15.12
CA ASN A 221 3.53 -14.03 -15.96
C ASN A 221 3.92 -14.29 -17.43
N ASP A 222 2.92 -14.64 -18.23
CA ASP A 222 3.08 -14.78 -19.69
C ASP A 222 2.97 -13.43 -20.45
N GLY A 223 2.69 -12.33 -19.76
CA GLY A 223 2.55 -10.98 -20.33
C GLY A 223 3.84 -10.15 -20.26
N PRO A 224 3.76 -8.84 -20.58
CA PRO A 224 4.88 -7.92 -20.37
C PRO A 224 5.40 -7.95 -18.93
N LYS A 225 6.70 -8.19 -18.78
CA LYS A 225 7.34 -8.29 -17.46
C LYS A 225 7.97 -6.99 -16.96
N PHE A 226 7.95 -5.95 -17.79
CA PHE A 226 8.51 -4.62 -17.53
C PHE A 226 7.51 -3.54 -17.94
N PRO A 227 7.59 -2.34 -17.35
CA PRO A 227 6.84 -1.20 -17.83
C PRO A 227 7.11 -0.90 -19.30
N ALA A 228 6.14 -0.28 -19.98
CA ALA A 228 6.37 0.23 -21.32
C ALA A 228 7.57 1.20 -21.30
N ALA A 229 8.46 1.08 -22.28
CA ALA A 229 9.46 2.11 -22.51
C ALA A 229 8.72 3.44 -22.69
N ALA A 230 9.20 4.50 -22.01
CA ALA A 230 8.69 5.84 -22.24
C ALA A 230 8.85 6.17 -23.73
N GLY A 231 7.72 6.26 -24.44
CA GLY A 231 7.67 6.65 -25.85
C GLY A 231 7.76 8.15 -26.03
#